data_AF-A0A2Z4LMM5-F1
#
_entry.id   AF-A0A2Z4LMM5-F1
#
_cell.length_a   1.000
_cell.length_b   1.000
_cell.length_c   1.000
_cell.angle_alpha   90.00
_cell.angle_beta   90.00
_cell.angle_gamma   90.00
#
_symmetry.space_group_name_H-M   'P 1'
#
loop_
_entity.id
_entity.type
_entity.pdbx_description
1 polymer ?
#
loop_
_entity_poly.entity_id
_entity_poly.type
_entity_poly.pdbx_seq_one_letter_code
_entity_poly.pdbx_strand_id
1 'polypeptide(L)'
;MKNYILIATITLLPFLGFSQSLFDKYEDLDDVTSVVVNKSMFNLLAKIDVEVDDPEAQDFMDIASSLKSLKVYTTDNKEIGNNMKSSVDKYLKSSTMEELMRVKDKDANVKFYIKQGKDADHVSELLMFVTGLKEVETDGRKFETVLLSLTGDIDLNKINSLTKKMNLPEELNKAGKKQ
;
A
#
# COMPACT_ATOMS: atom_id res chain seq x y z
N MET A 1 13.48 31.35 35.82
CA MET A 1 13.60 29.96 35.32
C MET A 1 12.29 29.43 34.72
N LYS A 2 11.15 29.56 35.41
CA LYS A 2 9.83 29.11 34.93
C LYS A 2 9.41 29.67 33.55
N ASN A 3 9.76 30.93 33.24
CA ASN A 3 9.41 31.56 31.95
C ASN A 3 10.24 31.03 30.77
N TYR A 4 11.49 30.61 31.01
CA TYR A 4 12.34 30.02 29.96
C TYR A 4 11.91 28.60 29.61
N ILE A 5 11.42 27.85 30.60
CA ILE A 5 10.84 26.50 30.39
C ILE A 5 9.58 26.61 29.53
N LEU A 6 8.73 27.61 29.78
CA LEU A 6 7.51 27.84 29.00
C LEU A 6 7.83 28.18 27.53
N ILE A 7 8.81 29.06 27.30
CA ILE A 7 9.26 29.43 25.96
C ILE A 7 9.86 28.22 25.24
N ALA A 8 10.76 27.46 25.87
CA ALA A 8 11.34 26.26 25.29
C ALA A 8 10.29 25.19 24.95
N THR A 9 9.25 25.06 25.77
CA THR A 9 8.13 24.13 25.53
C THR A 9 7.30 24.56 24.31
N ILE A 10 6.99 25.86 24.17
CA ILE A 10 6.22 26.39 23.04
C ILE A 10 7.00 26.27 21.71
N THR A 11 8.31 26.48 21.72
CA THR A 11 9.16 26.34 20.53
C THR A 11 9.27 24.89 20.05
N LEU A 12 9.04 23.90 20.92
CA LEU A 12 9.09 22.48 20.58
C LEU A 12 7.75 21.91 20.07
N LEU A 13 6.62 22.58 20.33
CA LEU A 13 5.29 22.17 19.85
C LEU A 13 5.18 21.93 18.34
N PRO A 14 5.73 22.76 17.43
CA PRO A 14 5.59 22.54 15.99
C PRO A 14 6.32 21.30 15.47
N PHE A 15 7.25 20.72 16.24
CA PHE A 15 7.92 19.47 15.85
C PHE A 15 7.06 18.22 16.06
N LEU A 16 5.93 18.32 16.77
CA LEU A 16 5.00 17.22 17.02
C LEU A 16 3.92 17.07 15.92
N GLY A 17 3.95 17.89 14.87
CA GLY A 17 2.86 18.05 13.91
C GLY A 17 2.90 17.18 12.64
N PHE A 18 3.80 16.21 12.50
CA PHE A 18 3.89 15.40 11.27
C PHE A 18 3.07 14.10 11.38
N SER A 19 1.74 14.22 11.33
CA SER A 19 0.82 13.06 11.29
C SER A 19 0.25 12.79 9.88
N GLN A 20 0.62 13.58 8.87
CA GLN A 20 0.22 13.29 7.50
C GLN A 20 1.00 12.05 7.01
N SER A 21 0.33 11.11 6.33
CA SER A 21 1.02 9.92 5.86
C SER A 21 2.15 10.35 4.91
N LEU A 22 3.31 9.68 4.99
CA LEU A 22 4.50 10.03 4.19
C LEU A 22 4.25 10.02 2.68
N PHE A 23 3.14 9.43 2.25
CA PHE A 23 2.72 9.29 0.86
C PHE A 23 1.65 10.30 0.43
N ASP A 24 0.95 10.95 1.37
CA ASP A 24 -0.17 11.85 1.02
C ASP A 24 0.30 13.07 0.22
N LYS A 25 1.58 13.45 0.36
CA LYS A 25 2.21 14.52 -0.44
C LYS A 25 2.20 14.25 -1.95
N TYR A 26 1.91 13.02 -2.39
CA TYR A 26 1.78 12.67 -3.80
C TYR A 26 0.36 12.84 -4.33
N GLU A 27 -0.65 13.04 -3.46
CA GLU A 27 -2.05 13.18 -3.86
C GLU A 27 -2.29 14.44 -4.73
N ASP A 28 -1.54 15.52 -4.46
CA ASP A 28 -1.74 16.83 -5.08
C ASP A 28 -0.74 17.13 -6.22
N LEU A 29 0.01 16.15 -6.70
CA LEU A 29 0.98 16.34 -7.79
C LEU A 29 0.35 16.07 -9.16
N ASP A 30 0.46 17.02 -10.09
CA ASP A 30 -0.13 16.92 -11.44
C ASP A 30 0.35 15.68 -12.23
N ASP A 31 1.61 15.28 -12.03
CA ASP A 31 2.25 14.12 -12.69
C ASP A 31 2.02 12.80 -11.92
N VAL A 32 1.07 12.78 -10.98
CA VAL A 32 0.69 11.58 -10.20
C VAL A 32 -0.78 11.28 -10.37
N THR A 33 -1.08 10.06 -10.82
CA THR A 33 -2.43 9.51 -10.69
C THR A 33 -2.61 8.96 -9.28
N SER A 34 -3.59 9.49 -8.55
CA SER A 34 -3.89 9.11 -7.17
C SER A 34 -5.28 8.49 -7.08
N VAL A 35 -5.36 7.30 -6.48
CA VAL A 35 -6.63 6.64 -6.13
C VAL A 35 -6.64 6.41 -4.64
N VAL A 36 -7.54 7.09 -3.93
CA VAL A 36 -7.70 6.97 -2.48
C VAL A 36 -9.10 6.47 -2.16
N VAL A 37 -9.17 5.29 -1.57
CA VAL A 37 -10.40 4.67 -1.08
C VAL A 37 -10.32 4.60 0.43
N ASN A 38 -11.32 5.12 1.12
CA ASN A 38 -11.40 5.12 2.58
C ASN A 38 -12.43 4.11 3.08
N LYS A 39 -12.42 3.89 4.40
CA LYS A 39 -13.34 2.98 5.09
C LYS A 39 -14.81 3.23 4.73
N SER A 40 -15.21 4.48 4.52
CA SER A 40 -16.60 4.80 4.19
C SER A 40 -17.01 4.22 2.84
N MET A 41 -16.12 4.26 1.84
CA MET A 41 -16.36 3.63 0.54
C MET A 41 -16.39 2.09 0.66
N PHE A 42 -15.45 1.50 1.40
CA PHE A 42 -15.47 0.05 1.64
C PHE A 42 -16.74 -0.41 2.35
N ASN A 43 -17.19 0.32 3.37
CA ASN A 43 -18.45 0.05 4.06
C ASN A 43 -19.67 0.21 3.14
N LEU A 44 -19.62 1.13 2.17
CA LEU A 44 -20.69 1.28 1.20
C LEU A 44 -20.74 0.07 0.28
N LEU A 45 -19.59 -0.34 -0.28
CA LEU A 45 -19.47 -1.53 -1.13
C LEU A 45 -19.90 -2.80 -0.39
N ALA A 46 -19.49 -2.95 0.87
CA ALA A 46 -19.87 -4.09 1.71
C ALA A 46 -21.39 -4.17 2.01
N LYS A 47 -22.12 -3.06 1.85
CA LYS A 47 -23.58 -2.97 2.06
C LYS A 47 -24.39 -3.01 0.78
N ILE A 48 -23.74 -2.90 -0.38
CA ILE A 48 -24.39 -3.22 -1.64
C ILE A 48 -24.54 -4.74 -1.61
N ASP A 49 -25.74 -5.17 -1.24
CA ASP A 49 -26.18 -6.56 -1.22
C ASP A 49 -26.10 -7.07 -2.66
N VAL A 50 -24.92 -7.54 -3.06
CA VAL A 50 -24.83 -8.43 -4.20
C VAL A 50 -25.45 -9.72 -3.68
N GLU A 51 -26.48 -10.24 -4.32
CA GLU A 51 -26.99 -11.59 -4.03
C GLU A 51 -25.85 -12.58 -4.32
N VAL A 52 -25.03 -12.85 -3.31
CA VAL A 52 -23.82 -13.64 -3.47
C VAL A 52 -24.11 -15.07 -3.05
N ASP A 53 -24.65 -15.87 -3.97
CA ASP A 53 -24.65 -17.34 -3.86
C ASP A 53 -23.25 -17.95 -4.14
N ASP A 54 -22.21 -17.12 -4.31
CA ASP A 54 -20.83 -17.51 -4.59
C ASP A 54 -19.90 -17.32 -3.37
N PRO A 55 -19.37 -18.40 -2.77
CA PRO A 55 -18.40 -18.33 -1.66
C PRO A 55 -17.21 -17.39 -1.90
N GLU A 56 -16.75 -17.23 -3.15
CA GLU A 56 -15.59 -16.38 -3.45
C GLU A 56 -15.91 -14.88 -3.41
N ALA A 57 -17.16 -14.50 -3.63
CA ALA A 57 -17.58 -13.10 -3.51
C ALA A 57 -17.91 -12.76 -2.04
N GLN A 58 -18.29 -13.72 -1.21
CA GLN A 58 -18.35 -13.54 0.24
C GLN A 58 -16.96 -13.23 0.83
N ASP A 59 -15.93 -13.96 0.43
CA ASP A 59 -14.56 -13.69 0.87
C ASP A 59 -14.07 -12.30 0.47
N PHE A 60 -14.46 -11.82 -0.72
CA PHE A 60 -14.15 -10.46 -1.17
C PHE A 60 -14.84 -9.40 -0.30
N MET A 61 -16.10 -9.62 0.06
CA MET A 61 -16.87 -8.71 0.92
C MET A 61 -16.29 -8.66 2.33
N ASP A 62 -15.88 -9.82 2.87
CA ASP A 62 -15.22 -9.91 4.17
C ASP A 62 -13.90 -9.12 4.17
N ILE A 63 -13.07 -9.29 3.13
CA ILE A 63 -11.84 -8.50 2.98
C ILE A 63 -12.21 -7.01 2.89
N ALA A 64 -13.11 -6.62 1.99
CA ALA A 64 -13.50 -5.22 1.82
C ALA A 64 -13.96 -4.58 3.14
N SER A 65 -14.74 -5.31 3.94
CA SER A 65 -15.22 -4.85 5.24
C SER A 65 -14.10 -4.66 6.28
N SER A 66 -12.98 -5.39 6.13
CA SER A 66 -11.83 -5.32 7.03
C SER A 66 -10.81 -4.25 6.60
N LEU A 67 -10.94 -3.71 5.39
CA LEU A 67 -10.10 -2.61 4.89
C LEU A 67 -10.48 -1.27 5.50
N LYS A 68 -9.46 -0.49 5.84
CA LYS A 68 -9.58 0.88 6.36
C LYS A 68 -9.23 1.92 5.31
N SER A 69 -8.20 1.66 4.52
CA SER A 69 -7.77 2.56 3.47
C SER A 69 -6.97 1.82 2.41
N LEU A 70 -7.22 2.16 1.14
CA LEU A 70 -6.39 1.85 -0.01
C LEU A 70 -5.92 3.17 -0.61
N LYS A 71 -4.62 3.29 -0.87
CA LYS A 71 -4.00 4.40 -1.57
C LYS A 71 -3.14 3.84 -2.68
N VAL A 72 -3.36 4.28 -3.91
CA VAL A 72 -2.56 3.90 -5.07
C VAL A 72 -2.05 5.19 -5.71
N TYR A 73 -0.74 5.28 -5.85
CA TYR A 73 -0.06 6.38 -6.53
C TYR A 73 0.73 5.82 -7.70
N THR A 74 0.49 6.39 -8.87
CA THR A 74 1.14 5.96 -10.10
C THR A 74 1.72 7.17 -10.82
N THR A 75 2.94 7.03 -11.33
CA THR A 75 3.62 8.09 -12.09
C THR A 75 4.56 7.49 -13.13
N ASP A 76 4.65 8.12 -14.29
CA ASP A 76 5.67 7.86 -15.30
C ASP A 76 6.86 8.85 -15.21
N ASN A 77 6.75 9.86 -14.33
CA ASN A 77 7.81 10.82 -14.07
C ASN A 77 8.91 10.18 -13.20
N LYS A 78 10.10 10.02 -13.78
CA LYS A 78 11.26 9.39 -13.13
C LYS A 78 11.70 10.08 -11.84
N GLU A 79 11.62 11.41 -11.77
CA GLU A 79 12.00 12.16 -10.57
C GLU A 79 11.04 11.88 -9.43
N ILE A 80 9.73 11.92 -9.71
CA ILE A 80 8.69 11.59 -8.74
C ILE A 80 8.81 10.12 -8.30
N GLY A 81 9.04 9.19 -9.23
CA GLY A 81 9.27 7.78 -8.90
C GLY A 81 10.46 7.56 -7.97
N ASN A 82 11.57 8.27 -8.17
CA ASN A 82 12.72 8.24 -7.25
C ASN A 82 12.39 8.83 -5.87
N ASN A 83 11.57 9.88 -5.84
CA ASN A 83 11.08 10.47 -4.60
C ASN A 83 10.16 9.49 -3.85
N MET A 84 9.25 8.79 -4.56
CA MET A 84 8.41 7.73 -4.01
C MET A 84 9.25 6.62 -3.40
N LYS A 85 10.27 6.14 -4.12
CA LYS A 85 11.21 5.15 -3.60
C LYS A 85 11.87 5.62 -2.30
N SER A 86 12.31 6.89 -2.26
CA SER A 86 12.95 7.46 -1.08
C SER A 86 11.98 7.58 0.10
N SER A 87 10.70 7.89 -0.15
CA SER A 87 9.66 7.86 0.87
C SER A 87 9.40 6.46 1.39
N VAL A 88 9.33 5.45 0.51
CA VAL A 88 9.19 4.04 0.90
C VAL A 88 10.37 3.61 1.76
N ASP A 89 11.61 3.85 1.32
CA ASP A 89 12.81 3.49 2.09
C ASP A 89 12.84 4.16 3.47
N LYS A 90 12.35 5.42 3.59
CA LYS A 90 12.20 6.11 4.89
C LYS A 90 11.12 5.46 5.74
N TYR A 91 9.95 5.18 5.16
CA TYR A 91 8.83 4.57 5.87
C TYR A 91 9.19 3.19 6.42
N LEU A 92 9.86 2.36 5.62
CA LEU A 92 10.32 1.03 6.03
C LEU A 92 11.34 1.08 7.18
N LYS A 93 12.18 2.12 7.25
CA LYS A 93 13.13 2.32 8.36
C LYS A 93 12.46 2.77 9.65
N SER A 94 11.38 3.55 9.55
CA SER A 94 10.63 4.06 10.71
C SER A 94 9.51 3.13 11.17
N SER A 95 9.08 2.20 10.32
CA SER A 95 8.02 1.24 10.59
C SER A 95 8.59 -0.11 11.01
N THR A 96 7.73 -0.98 11.53
CA THR A 96 8.03 -2.38 11.85
C THR A 96 7.62 -3.30 10.69
N MET A 97 7.77 -2.84 9.45
CA MET A 97 7.40 -3.61 8.27
C MET A 97 8.47 -4.65 7.92
N GLU A 98 8.00 -5.82 7.50
CA GLU A 98 8.82 -6.92 7.03
C GLU A 98 8.67 -7.08 5.52
N GLU A 99 9.77 -7.36 4.82
CA GLU A 99 9.71 -7.70 3.40
C GLU A 99 9.18 -9.13 3.26
N LEU A 100 7.96 -9.26 2.76
CA LEU A 100 7.32 -10.56 2.56
C LEU A 100 7.81 -11.22 1.28
N MET A 101 7.93 -10.43 0.21
CA MET A 101 8.26 -10.94 -1.11
C MET A 101 8.91 -9.87 -1.97
N ARG A 102 9.80 -10.30 -2.85
CA ARG A 102 10.39 -9.48 -3.90
C ARG A 102 10.47 -10.26 -5.19
N VAL A 103 9.97 -9.65 -6.26
CA VAL A 103 10.15 -10.14 -7.64
C VAL A 103 11.00 -9.11 -8.37
N LYS A 104 12.08 -9.56 -8.99
CA LYS A 104 12.96 -8.70 -9.76
C LYS A 104 13.36 -9.40 -11.05
N ASP A 105 13.02 -8.78 -12.16
CA ASP A 105 13.48 -9.16 -13.49
C ASP A 105 14.18 -7.95 -14.17
N LYS A 106 14.37 -8.02 -15.50
CA LYS A 106 15.07 -6.98 -16.27
C LYS A 106 14.25 -5.71 -16.47
N ASP A 107 12.93 -5.85 -16.40
CA ASP A 107 11.98 -4.83 -16.81
C ASP A 107 11.16 -4.32 -15.63
N ALA A 108 11.05 -5.11 -14.55
CA ALA A 108 10.33 -4.80 -13.33
C ALA A 108 10.98 -5.26 -12.03
N ASN A 109 10.72 -4.49 -10.98
CA ASN A 109 11.09 -4.78 -9.61
C ASN A 109 9.90 -4.45 -8.70
N VAL A 110 9.29 -5.50 -8.20
CA VAL A 110 8.11 -5.47 -7.33
C VAL A 110 8.52 -5.91 -5.94
N LYS A 111 8.16 -5.12 -4.94
CA LYS A 111 8.41 -5.43 -3.53
C LYS A 111 7.12 -5.37 -2.74
N PHE A 112 6.90 -6.37 -1.91
CA PHE A 112 5.79 -6.46 -0.98
C PHE A 112 6.30 -6.44 0.45
N TYR A 113 5.72 -5.55 1.23
CA TYR A 113 5.99 -5.40 2.65
C TYR A 113 4.70 -5.57 3.43
N ILE A 114 4.80 -6.15 4.61
CA ILE A 114 3.67 -6.29 5.53
C ILE A 114 4.05 -5.76 6.90
N LYS A 115 3.06 -5.21 7.59
CA LYS A 115 3.11 -4.96 9.03
C LYS A 115 2.21 -5.96 9.72
N GLN A 116 2.77 -6.74 10.64
CA GLN A 116 1.98 -7.75 11.36
C GLN A 116 0.81 -7.10 12.11
N GLY A 117 -0.31 -7.81 12.15
CA GLY A 117 -1.56 -7.36 12.74
C GLY A 117 -1.70 -7.80 14.19
N LYS A 118 -2.92 -8.19 14.56
CA LYS A 118 -3.27 -8.65 15.91
C LYS A 118 -2.67 -10.03 16.26
N ASP A 119 -2.41 -10.85 15.25
CA ASP A 119 -1.85 -12.20 15.37
C ASP A 119 -1.01 -12.56 14.13
N ALA A 120 -0.54 -13.80 14.05
CA ALA A 120 0.34 -14.28 12.98
C ALA A 120 -0.33 -14.38 11.60
N ASP A 121 -1.66 -14.50 11.58
CA ASP A 121 -2.45 -14.71 10.35
C ASP A 121 -3.05 -13.40 9.84
N HIS A 122 -2.94 -12.31 10.60
CA HIS A 122 -3.47 -11.00 10.21
C HIS A 122 -2.36 -9.98 9.94
N VAL A 123 -2.59 -9.13 8.95
CA VAL A 123 -1.73 -8.02 8.57
C VAL A 123 -2.48 -6.71 8.78
N SER A 124 -1.84 -5.76 9.47
CA SER A 124 -2.41 -4.43 9.71
C SER A 124 -2.19 -3.47 8.54
N GLU A 125 -1.14 -3.72 7.76
CA GLU A 125 -0.77 -2.90 6.61
C GLU A 125 0.01 -3.71 5.57
N LEU A 126 -0.35 -3.54 4.31
CA LEU A 126 0.36 -4.07 3.15
C LEU A 126 0.85 -2.89 2.31
N LEU A 127 2.12 -2.90 1.98
CA LEU A 127 2.74 -1.90 1.11
C LEU A 127 3.37 -2.62 -0.08
N MET A 128 2.95 -2.24 -1.29
CA MET A 128 3.53 -2.71 -2.54
C MET A 128 4.22 -1.55 -3.25
N PHE A 129 5.44 -1.80 -3.71
CA PHE A 129 6.19 -0.82 -4.47
C PHE A 129 6.77 -1.46 -5.73
N VAL A 130 6.38 -0.90 -6.88
CA VAL A 130 6.79 -1.35 -8.22
C VAL A 130 7.63 -0.27 -8.86
N THR A 131 8.79 -0.66 -9.37
CA THR A 131 9.65 0.20 -10.17
C THR A 131 10.03 -0.50 -11.45
N GLY A 132 9.92 0.22 -12.57
CA GLY A 132 10.14 -0.36 -13.88
C GLY A 132 8.93 -1.20 -14.27
N LEU A 133 8.02 -0.62 -15.03
CA LEU A 133 7.16 -1.40 -15.89
C LEU A 133 7.52 -0.90 -17.27
N LYS A 134 8.21 -1.72 -18.08
CA LYS A 134 8.27 -1.46 -19.52
C LYS A 134 7.13 -2.21 -20.15
N GLU A 135 6.13 -1.49 -20.64
CA GLU A 135 5.41 -1.99 -21.80
C GLU A 135 6.38 -1.94 -22.98
N VAL A 136 6.88 -3.11 -23.38
CA VAL A 136 7.55 -3.26 -24.66
C VAL A 136 6.47 -3.33 -25.71
N GLU A 137 6.22 -2.22 -26.40
CA GLU A 137 6.06 -2.21 -27.85
C GLU A 137 6.75 -0.97 -28.41
N THR A 138 8.00 -1.16 -28.85
CA THR A 138 8.59 -0.53 -30.06
C THR A 138 8.31 0.96 -30.37
N ASP A 139 8.08 1.89 -29.42
CA ASP A 139 7.91 3.32 -29.79
C ASP A 139 8.08 4.37 -28.66
N GLY A 140 8.98 4.12 -27.68
CA GLY A 140 9.45 5.19 -26.77
C GLY A 140 8.84 5.20 -25.35
N ARG A 141 9.22 4.17 -24.56
CA ARG A 141 9.33 4.11 -23.08
C ARG A 141 8.31 4.89 -22.23
N LYS A 142 7.50 4.16 -21.46
CA LYS A 142 6.97 4.65 -20.17
C LYS A 142 7.60 3.84 -19.04
N PHE A 143 8.26 4.50 -18.10
CA PHE A 143 8.81 3.89 -16.89
C PHE A 143 7.82 4.17 -15.78
N GLU A 144 6.95 3.21 -15.48
CA GLU A 144 5.91 3.43 -14.48
C GLU A 144 6.43 3.04 -13.08
N THR A 145 6.18 3.92 -12.12
CA THR A 145 6.36 3.66 -10.69
C THR A 145 4.98 3.59 -10.05
N VAL A 146 4.71 2.49 -9.34
CA VAL A 146 3.45 2.28 -8.63
C VAL A 146 3.75 2.10 -7.15
N LEU A 147 3.06 2.87 -6.31
CA LEU A 147 3.06 2.75 -4.87
C LEU A 147 1.64 2.46 -4.41
N LEU A 148 1.44 1.29 -3.79
CA LEU A 148 0.17 0.91 -3.20
C LEU A 148 0.36 0.73 -1.70
N SER A 149 -0.50 1.36 -0.92
CA SER A 149 -0.62 1.17 0.52
C SER A 149 -2.04 0.75 0.85
N LEU A 150 -2.17 -0.35 1.58
CA LEU A 150 -3.43 -0.89 2.04
C LEU A 150 -3.36 -1.09 3.55
N THR A 151 -4.32 -0.54 4.29
CA THR A 151 -4.40 -0.70 5.75
C THR A 151 -5.73 -1.33 6.12
N GLY A 152 -5.73 -2.18 7.15
CA GLY A 152 -6.92 -2.94 7.54
C GLY A 152 -6.65 -3.93 8.65
N ASP A 153 -7.58 -4.88 8.82
CA ASP A 153 -7.36 -6.15 9.51
C ASP A 153 -7.42 -7.25 8.45
N ILE A 154 -6.31 -7.45 7.75
CA ILE A 154 -6.26 -8.26 6.53
C ILE A 154 -5.89 -9.69 6.90
N ASP A 155 -6.82 -10.63 6.73
CA ASP A 155 -6.56 -12.06 6.92
C ASP A 155 -5.72 -12.61 5.74
N LEU A 156 -4.50 -13.07 6.03
CA LEU A 156 -3.57 -13.65 5.06
C LEU A 156 -4.15 -14.89 4.39
N ASN A 157 -5.01 -15.64 5.06
CA ASN A 157 -5.65 -16.83 4.49
C ASN A 157 -6.57 -16.48 3.32
N LYS A 158 -7.12 -15.26 3.32
CA LYS A 158 -8.00 -14.74 2.27
C LYS A 158 -7.25 -14.00 1.15
N ILE A 159 -5.97 -13.68 1.32
CA ILE A 159 -5.14 -13.00 0.29
C ILE A 159 -4.97 -13.85 -0.98
N ASN A 160 -4.88 -15.18 -0.86
CA ASN A 160 -4.79 -16.06 -2.03
C ASN A 160 -5.96 -15.88 -3.02
N SER A 161 -7.15 -15.56 -2.52
CA SER A 161 -8.33 -15.26 -3.35
C SER A 161 -8.19 -13.90 -4.05
N LEU A 162 -7.53 -12.92 -3.41
CA LEU A 162 -7.25 -11.59 -3.96
C LEU A 162 -6.21 -11.66 -5.09
N THR A 163 -5.12 -12.41 -4.89
CA THR A 163 -4.05 -12.58 -5.91
C THR A 163 -4.57 -13.23 -7.18
N LYS A 164 -5.45 -14.24 -7.07
CA LYS A 164 -6.07 -14.92 -8.22
C LYS A 164 -6.99 -14.00 -9.02
N LYS A 165 -7.78 -13.15 -8.37
CA LYS A 165 -8.73 -12.23 -9.05
C LYS A 165 -8.05 -10.97 -9.61
N MET A 166 -6.90 -10.56 -9.07
CA MET A 166 -6.13 -9.41 -9.58
C MET A 166 -5.21 -9.75 -10.77
N ASN A 167 -5.25 -10.99 -11.30
CA ASN A 167 -4.45 -11.43 -12.44
C ASN A 167 -2.92 -11.22 -12.23
N LEU A 168 -2.45 -11.33 -10.98
CA LEU A 168 -1.03 -11.25 -10.65
C LEU A 168 -0.31 -12.55 -11.09
N PRO A 169 0.98 -12.51 -11.46
CA PRO A 169 1.71 -13.68 -11.95
C PRO A 169 1.56 -14.88 -11.01
N GLU A 170 1.29 -16.07 -11.55
CA GLU A 170 1.01 -17.29 -10.77
C GLU A 170 2.13 -17.69 -9.79
N GLU A 171 3.32 -17.14 -9.98
CA GLU A 171 4.51 -17.33 -9.16
C GLU A 171 4.31 -16.92 -7.69
N LEU A 172 3.37 -16.01 -7.42
CA LEU A 172 3.06 -15.51 -6.07
C LEU A 172 2.17 -16.47 -5.25
N ASN A 173 1.46 -17.40 -5.89
CA ASN A 173 0.57 -18.37 -5.24
C ASN A 173 1.31 -19.42 -4.38
N LYS A 174 2.65 -19.43 -4.42
CA LYS A 174 3.48 -20.37 -3.67
C LYS A 174 3.84 -19.89 -2.26
N ALA A 175 3.55 -18.63 -1.92
CA ALA A 175 3.91 -18.05 -0.63
C ALA A 175 3.10 -18.60 0.57
N GLY A 176 1.93 -19.21 0.33
CA GLY A 176 1.05 -19.76 1.39
C GLY A 176 1.14 -21.27 1.63
N LYS A 177 1.90 -22.02 0.82
CA LYS A 177 2.03 -23.47 0.98
C LYS A 177 3.30 -23.78 1.77
N LYS A 178 3.23 -23.70 3.10
CA LYS A 178 4.15 -24.46 3.95
C LYS A 178 3.89 -25.96 3.70
N GLN A 179 4.92 -26.68 3.25
CA GLN A 179 4.99 -28.13 3.40
C GLN A 179 5.19 -28.48 4.87
#